data_AF-A0A2H5YUF0-F1
#
_entry.id   AF-A0A2H5YUF0-F1
#
_cell.length_a   1.000
_cell.length_b   1.000
_cell.length_c   1.000
_cell.angle_alpha   90.00
_cell.angle_beta   90.00
_cell.angle_gamma   90.00
#
_symmetry.space_group_name_H-M   'P 1'
#
loop_
_entity.id
_entity.type
_entity.pdbx_description
1 polymer ?
#
loop_
_entity_poly.entity_id
_entity_poly.type
_entity_poly.pdbx_seq_one_letter_code
_entity_poly.pdbx_strand_id
1 'polypeptide(L)'
;MLTGGLAALIASLWRRGVPVIGWAELEPGVALLVEGGSIALVPRARLGERADLVADDLMFTLPRRSVFETPVDPEQVPRFTARELAWLQFVRWLGARRPEPQAGDLDRGWLPAGTGV
;
A
#
# COMPACT_ATOMS: atom_id res chain seq x y z
N MET A 1 -20.51 2.64 -4.18
CA MET A 1 -20.64 3.02 -2.76
C MET A 1 -19.89 2.00 -1.93
N LEU A 2 -19.05 2.46 -1.02
CA LEU A 2 -18.42 1.62 0.00
C LEU A 2 -19.51 1.11 0.95
N THR A 3 -19.44 -0.16 1.37
CA THR A 3 -20.34 -0.64 2.44
C THR A 3 -19.93 0.03 3.75
N GLY A 4 -20.89 0.38 4.61
CA GLY A 4 -20.60 1.10 5.86
C GLY A 4 -19.56 0.40 6.76
N GLY A 5 -19.52 -0.93 6.74
CA GLY A 5 -18.51 -1.73 7.46
C GLY A 5 -17.09 -1.57 6.91
N LEU A 6 -16.92 -1.49 5.59
CA LEU A 6 -15.61 -1.30 4.97
C LEU A 6 -15.07 0.12 5.22
N ALA A 7 -15.93 1.15 5.13
CA ALA A 7 -15.54 2.52 5.47
C ALA A 7 -15.12 2.65 6.96
N ALA A 8 -15.88 2.01 7.87
CA ALA A 8 -15.55 1.97 9.29
C ALA A 8 -14.21 1.27 9.56
N LEU A 9 -13.93 0.17 8.86
CA LEU A 9 -12.64 -0.52 8.96
C LEU A 9 -11.47 0.34 8.47
N ILE A 10 -11.62 0.99 7.32
CA ILE A 10 -10.60 1.90 6.76
C ILE A 10 -10.28 3.02 7.75
N ALA A 11 -11.30 3.70 8.28
CA ALA A 11 -11.12 4.74 9.29
C ALA A 11 -10.43 4.21 10.56
N SER A 12 -10.77 2.98 10.97
CA SER A 12 -10.17 2.30 12.12
C SER A 12 -8.67 2.02 11.92
N LEU A 13 -8.27 1.62 10.70
CA LEU A 13 -6.88 1.38 10.30
C LEU A 13 -6.07 2.69 10.21
N TRP A 14 -6.66 3.75 9.64
CA TRP A 14 -6.02 5.07 9.58
C TRP A 14 -5.66 5.61 10.97
N ARG A 15 -6.58 5.52 11.94
CA ARG A 15 -6.32 5.92 13.34
C ARG A 15 -5.17 5.14 13.99
N ARG A 16 -4.81 3.97 13.45
CA ARG A 16 -3.73 3.10 13.93
C ARG A 16 -2.43 3.25 13.12
N GLY A 17 -2.37 4.22 12.20
CA GLY A 17 -1.20 4.47 11.36
C GLY A 17 -1.03 3.48 10.21
N VAL A 18 -2.13 2.89 9.73
CA VAL A 18 -2.15 2.02 8.54
C VAL A 18 -2.87 2.75 7.41
N PRO A 19 -2.15 3.45 6.52
CA PRO A 19 -2.73 4.22 5.43
C PRO A 19 -3.24 3.30 4.31
N VAL A 20 -4.54 2.99 4.35
CA VAL A 20 -5.24 2.33 3.23
C VAL A 20 -5.41 3.35 2.09
N ILE A 21 -4.86 3.04 0.91
CA ILE A 21 -4.86 3.91 -0.28
C ILE A 21 -5.75 3.37 -1.41
N GLY A 22 -6.34 2.19 -1.21
CA GLY A 22 -7.23 1.57 -2.18
C GLY A 22 -7.86 0.28 -1.67
N TRP A 23 -8.89 -0.19 -2.36
CA TRP A 23 -9.50 -1.49 -2.07
C TRP A 23 -10.03 -2.17 -3.34
N ALA A 24 -10.18 -3.49 -3.31
CA ALA A 24 -10.79 -4.26 -4.39
C ALA A 24 -11.64 -5.40 -3.82
N GLU A 25 -12.76 -5.70 -4.48
CA GLU A 25 -13.50 -6.95 -4.22
C GLU A 25 -12.71 -8.12 -4.82
N LEU A 26 -12.38 -9.12 -3.99
CA LEU A 26 -11.69 -10.34 -4.39
C LEU A 26 -12.26 -11.49 -3.61
N GLU A 27 -12.77 -12.54 -4.25
CA GLU A 27 -13.27 -13.70 -3.50
C GLU A 27 -12.17 -14.33 -2.63
N PRO A 28 -12.44 -14.62 -1.33
CA PRO A 28 -13.74 -14.58 -0.63
C PRO A 28 -14.07 -13.29 0.16
N GLY A 29 -13.46 -12.15 -0.15
CA GLY A 29 -13.66 -10.88 0.57
C GLY A 29 -13.21 -9.61 -0.15
N VAL A 30 -12.54 -8.74 0.60
CA VAL A 30 -12.05 -7.44 0.13
C VAL A 30 -10.56 -7.35 0.38
N ALA A 31 -9.79 -7.04 -0.65
CA ALA A 31 -8.39 -6.69 -0.50
C ALA A 31 -8.24 -5.20 -0.20
N LEU A 32 -7.49 -4.88 0.84
CA LEU A 32 -7.05 -3.53 1.18
C LEU A 32 -5.62 -3.32 0.68
N LEU A 33 -5.41 -2.28 -0.11
CA LEU A 33 -4.08 -1.83 -0.52
C LEU A 33 -3.60 -0.76 0.47
N VAL A 34 -2.48 -1.03 1.13
CA VAL A 34 -1.84 -0.12 2.08
C VAL A 34 -0.65 0.55 1.39
N GLU A 35 -0.35 1.78 1.79
CA GLU A 35 0.88 2.47 1.39
C GLU A 35 2.12 1.59 1.63
N GLY A 36 3.11 1.67 0.73
CA GLY A 36 4.23 0.72 0.68
C GLY A 36 3.89 -0.58 -0.07
N GLY A 37 2.64 -0.74 -0.52
CA GLY A 37 2.20 -1.78 -1.44
C GLY A 37 1.85 -3.11 -0.78
N SER A 38 1.75 -3.15 0.55
CA SER A 38 1.22 -4.31 1.28
C SER A 38 -0.27 -4.46 1.02
N ILE A 39 -0.72 -5.71 0.96
CA ILE A 39 -2.13 -6.03 0.72
C ILE A 39 -2.62 -6.93 1.84
N ALA A 40 -3.75 -6.57 2.45
CA ALA A 40 -4.47 -7.40 3.41
C ALA A 40 -5.79 -7.86 2.81
N LEU A 41 -6.04 -9.17 2.85
CA LEU A 41 -7.33 -9.73 2.49
C LEU A 41 -8.22 -9.81 3.73
N VAL A 42 -9.37 -9.15 3.68
CA VAL A 42 -10.39 -9.16 4.72
C VAL A 42 -11.57 -10.01 4.24
N PRO A 43 -11.85 -11.17 4.86
CA PRO A 43 -12.99 -12.00 4.48
C PRO A 43 -14.30 -11.22 4.60
N ARG A 44 -15.24 -11.41 3.65
CA ARG A 44 -16.49 -10.63 3.62
C ARG A 44 -17.31 -10.76 4.90
N ALA A 45 -17.27 -11.93 5.53
CA ALA A 45 -17.94 -12.20 6.81
C ALA A 45 -17.47 -11.25 7.94
N ARG A 46 -16.21 -10.79 7.88
CA ARG A 46 -15.63 -9.91 8.90
C ARG A 46 -16.00 -8.44 8.72
N LEU A 47 -16.53 -8.03 7.56
CA LEU A 47 -16.92 -6.64 7.32
C LEU A 47 -18.15 -6.20 8.13
N GLY A 48 -18.93 -7.14 8.66
CA GLY A 48 -20.04 -6.88 9.58
C GLY A 48 -19.63 -6.92 11.06
N GLU A 49 -18.38 -7.29 11.36
CA GLU A 49 -17.85 -7.30 12.73
C GLU A 49 -17.53 -5.87 13.20
N ARG A 50 -17.15 -5.77 14.47
CA ARG A 50 -16.60 -4.55 15.05
C ARG A 50 -15.29 -4.16 14.36
N ALA A 51 -15.32 -3.06 13.62
CA ALA A 51 -14.21 -2.55 12.82
C ALA A 51 -12.93 -2.28 13.62
N ASP A 52 -13.04 -1.97 14.92
CA ASP A 52 -11.89 -1.85 15.82
C ASP A 52 -11.18 -3.18 16.04
N LEU A 53 -11.92 -4.26 16.27
CA LEU A 53 -11.35 -5.60 16.46
C LEU A 53 -10.71 -6.14 15.18
N VAL A 54 -11.37 -5.97 14.03
CA VAL A 54 -10.82 -6.39 12.74
C VAL A 54 -9.54 -5.60 12.42
N ALA A 55 -9.51 -4.30 12.73
CA ALA A 55 -8.31 -3.50 12.55
C ALA A 55 -7.18 -3.99 13.46
N ASP A 56 -7.45 -4.26 14.75
CA ASP A 56 -6.46 -4.76 15.71
C ASP A 56 -5.84 -6.09 15.25
N ASP A 57 -6.63 -7.01 14.71
CA ASP A 57 -6.12 -8.26 14.12
C ASP A 57 -5.19 -8.02 12.92
N LEU A 58 -5.53 -7.05 12.06
CA LEU A 58 -4.71 -6.71 10.90
C LEU A 58 -3.41 -5.99 11.28
N MET A 59 -3.34 -5.37 12.46
CA MET A 59 -2.15 -4.67 12.93
C MET A 59 -0.92 -5.56 13.17
N PHE A 60 -1.10 -6.88 13.21
CA PHE A 60 0.01 -7.83 13.32
C PHE A 60 0.78 -8.04 12.00
N THR A 61 0.15 -7.74 10.87
CA THR A 61 0.70 -8.04 9.53
C THR A 61 0.93 -6.80 8.68
N LEU A 62 0.27 -5.69 9.01
CA LEU A 62 0.35 -4.47 8.23
C LEU A 62 1.46 -3.52 8.73
N PRO A 63 2.23 -2.92 7.80
CA PRO A 63 3.24 -1.94 8.17
C PRO A 63 2.57 -0.70 8.77
N ARG A 64 3.18 -0.18 9.85
CA ARG A 64 2.75 1.07 10.48
C ARG A 64 3.62 2.20 9.96
N ARG A 65 3.01 3.29 9.53
CA ARG A 65 3.72 4.53 9.21
C ARG A 65 3.12 5.68 9.99
N SER A 66 4.00 6.48 10.58
CA SER A 66 3.65 7.62 11.44
C SER A 66 3.23 8.87 10.66
N VAL A 67 3.28 8.86 9.32
CA VAL A 67 3.04 10.06 8.51
C VAL A 67 2.37 9.68 7.20
N PHE A 68 1.19 10.24 6.94
CA PHE A 68 0.79 10.93 5.71
C PHE A 68 -0.62 11.51 5.89
N GLU A 69 -0.97 12.50 5.07
CA GLU A 69 -2.32 13.04 4.90
C GLU A 69 -3.26 11.91 4.44
N THR A 70 -3.74 11.10 5.38
CA THR A 70 -4.86 10.20 5.11
C THR A 70 -6.04 11.05 4.69
N PRO A 71 -6.75 10.71 3.60
CA PRO A 71 -7.93 11.44 3.17
C PRO A 71 -8.87 11.67 4.35
N VAL A 72 -9.54 12.82 4.37
CA VAL A 72 -10.46 13.16 5.48
C VAL A 72 -11.63 12.16 5.55
N ASP A 73 -11.93 11.48 4.44
CA ASP A 73 -13.11 10.63 4.28
C ASP A 73 -12.75 9.23 3.74
N PRO A 74 -13.02 8.14 4.51
CA PRO A 74 -12.79 6.76 4.07
C PRO A 74 -13.64 6.36 2.85
N GLU A 75 -14.74 7.06 2.56
CA GLU A 75 -15.56 6.79 1.37
C GLU A 75 -14.88 7.19 0.06
N GLN A 76 -13.85 8.04 0.13
CA GLN A 76 -13.11 8.50 -1.05
C GLN A 76 -11.98 7.55 -1.44
N VAL A 77 -11.74 6.49 -0.66
CA VAL A 77 -10.70 5.52 -0.99
C VAL A 77 -11.05 4.83 -2.31
N PRO A 78 -10.15 4.88 -3.31
CA PRO A 78 -10.44 4.41 -4.65
C PRO A 78 -10.68 2.90 -4.66
N ARG A 79 -11.68 2.51 -5.43
CA ARG A 79 -11.96 1.11 -5.74
C ARG A 79 -11.17 0.70 -6.98
N PHE A 80 -10.43 -0.39 -6.85
CA PHE A 80 -9.76 -1.08 -7.95
C PHE A 80 -10.53 -2.34 -8.34
N THR A 81 -10.35 -2.73 -9.59
CA THR A 81 -10.66 -4.07 -10.09
C THR A 81 -9.58 -5.06 -9.66
N ALA A 82 -9.90 -6.36 -9.68
CA ALA A 82 -8.93 -7.43 -9.45
C ALA A 82 -7.73 -7.33 -10.42
N ARG A 83 -7.98 -6.95 -11.67
CA ARG A 83 -6.94 -6.78 -12.70
C ARG A 83 -6.00 -5.61 -12.37
N GLU A 84 -6.54 -4.46 -11.97
CA GLU A 84 -5.73 -3.30 -11.59
C GLU A 84 -4.88 -3.59 -10.36
N LEU A 85 -5.44 -4.27 -9.36
CA LEU A 85 -4.69 -4.68 -8.18
C LEU A 85 -3.55 -5.65 -8.54
N ALA A 86 -3.82 -6.65 -9.39
CA ALA A 86 -2.80 -7.58 -9.87
C ALA A 86 -1.70 -6.86 -10.66
N TRP A 87 -2.07 -5.86 -11.47
CA TRP A 87 -1.10 -5.03 -12.19
C TRP A 87 -0.20 -4.23 -11.23
N LEU A 88 -0.77 -3.60 -10.20
CA LEU A 88 0.02 -2.88 -9.19
C LEU A 88 0.99 -3.81 -8.45
N GLN A 89 0.55 -5.02 -8.09
CA GLN A 89 1.42 -6.04 -7.50
C GLN A 89 2.55 -6.43 -8.44
N PHE A 90 2.25 -6.62 -9.73
CA PHE A 90 3.23 -6.96 -10.75
C PHE A 90 4.29 -5.85 -10.93
N VAL A 91 3.87 -4.59 -11.02
CA VAL A 91 4.78 -3.43 -11.12
C VAL A 91 5.68 -3.33 -9.89
N ARG A 92 5.12 -3.53 -8.69
CA ARG A 92 5.91 -3.55 -7.44
C ARG A 92 6.93 -4.68 -7.45
N TRP A 93 6.54 -5.87 -7.86
CA TRP A 93 7.44 -7.01 -7.99
C TRP A 93 8.57 -6.73 -8.98
N LEU A 94 8.29 -6.12 -10.13
CA LEU A 94 9.33 -5.68 -11.07
C LEU A 94 10.32 -4.70 -10.42
N GLY A 95 9.80 -3.71 -9.67
CA GLY A 95 10.62 -2.72 -8.96
C GLY A 95 11.53 -3.35 -7.89
N ALA A 96 11.02 -4.31 -7.12
CA ALA A 96 11.80 -5.03 -6.11
C ALA A 96 12.91 -5.91 -6.70
N ARG A 97 12.81 -6.29 -7.98
CA ARG A 97 13.85 -7.06 -8.70
C ARG A 97 14.89 -6.20 -9.38
N ARG A 98 14.69 -4.88 -9.44
CA ARG A 98 15.70 -3.97 -9.99
C ARG A 98 16.86 -3.91 -8.99
N PRO A 99 18.09 -4.26 -9.38
CA PRO A 99 19.23 -4.03 -8.52
C PRO A 99 19.25 -2.53 -8.20
N GLU A 100 19.40 -2.19 -6.92
CA GLU A 100 19.72 -0.84 -6.49
C GLU A 100 20.91 -0.38 -7.33
N PRO A 101 20.82 0.75 -8.04
CA PRO A 101 22.01 1.35 -8.60
C PRO A 101 22.91 1.65 -7.39
N GLN A 102 23.99 0.89 -7.24
CA GLN A 102 25.01 1.23 -6.26
C GLN A 102 25.42 2.67 -6.57
N ALA A 103 25.15 3.57 -5.63
CA ALA A 103 25.48 4.99 -5.71
C ALA A 103 27.00 5.27 -5.82
N GLY A 104 27.82 4.25 -6.09
CA GLY A 104 29.27 4.34 -6.25
C GLY A 104 29.79 4.28 -7.69
N ASP A 105 28.95 4.04 -8.70
CA ASP A 105 29.42 3.92 -10.10
C ASP A 105 29.42 5.23 -10.88
N LEU A 106 28.93 6.34 -10.30
CA LEU A 106 28.95 7.66 -10.93
C LEU A 106 30.22 8.47 -10.63
N ASP A 107 31.08 8.04 -9.70
CA ASP A 107 32.30 8.77 -9.31
C ASP A 107 33.60 8.26 -9.99
N ARG A 108 33.56 7.20 -10.81
CA ARG A 108 34.77 6.66 -11.47
C ARG A 108 34.92 6.97 -12.96
N GLY A 109 33.97 7.69 -13.56
CA GLY A 109 33.91 7.80 -15.03
C GLY A 109 34.38 9.09 -15.67
N TRP A 110 34.58 10.19 -14.93
CA TRP A 110 34.85 11.50 -15.52
C TRP A 110 36.13 12.14 -14.98
N LEU A 111 37.28 11.59 -15.41
CA LEU A 111 38.50 12.38 -15.50
C LEU A 111 38.45 13.14 -16.84
N PRO A 112 38.34 14.48 -16.86
CA PRO A 112 38.62 15.21 -18.09
C PRO A 112 40.08 14.96 -18.45
N ALA A 113 40.34 14.51 -19.67
CA ALA A 113 41.67 14.47 -20.24
C ALA A 113 42.18 15.91 -20.35
N GLY A 114 42.80 16.40 -19.28
CA GLY A 114 43.46 17.68 -19.23
C GLY A 114 44.70 17.64 -20.11
N THR A 115 44.62 18.35 -21.22
CA THR A 115 45.73 18.77 -22.06
C THR A 115 46.73 19.58 -21.21
N GLY A 116 47.90 18.99 -20.94
CA GLY A 116 49.06 19.69 -20.39
C GLY A 116 50.11 19.86 -21.49
N VAL A 117 50.47 21.12 -21.72
CA VAL A 117 51.43 21.68 -22.69
C VAL A 117 52.84 21.13 -22.52
#